data_AF-A0A7U6QNG8-F1
#
_entry.id   AF-A0A7U6QNG8-F1
#
_cell.length_a   1.000
_cell.length_b   1.000
_cell.length_c   1.000
_cell.angle_alpha   90.00
_cell.angle_beta   90.00
_cell.angle_gamma   90.00
#
_symmetry.space_group_name_H-M   'P 1'
#
loop_
_entity.id
_entity.type
_entity.pdbx_description
1 polymer ?
#
loop_
_entity_poly.entity_id
_entity_poly.type
_entity_poly.pdbx_seq_one_letter_code
_entity_poly.pdbx_strand_id
1 'polypeptide(L)'
;MSAPANKRTQADQKHAVFRQDDSDFLFYLSLWKALFEKDEDGNKLSGNQRKQFAKKNYLSFPHVSEWHQTHRQLLQMVTDLKLIDTSDAQASDKNVAKNDPTAIEDEALKAVKYANLHRALLTGLLSIIAHKTESRGEYLAARQQKAKIFPASTVFKQIPPWVMAFEMVETSQVFMRTVAKIEPEWIISAAGNLLSIIILNRIGPKKQDGSKHTRRLVYLA
;
A
#
# COMPACT_ATOMS: atom_id res chain seq x y z
N MET A 1 -5.98 -8.72 -12.95
CA MET A 1 -5.89 -10.20 -12.93
C MET A 1 -7.13 -10.77 -13.63
N SER A 2 -6.96 -11.67 -14.60
CA SER A 2 -8.08 -12.32 -15.30
C SER A 2 -8.05 -13.81 -15.00
N ALA A 3 -8.89 -14.26 -14.08
CA ALA A 3 -9.12 -15.68 -13.83
C ALA A 3 -10.45 -16.10 -14.49
N PRO A 4 -10.49 -17.21 -15.26
CA PRO A 4 -11.73 -17.76 -15.79
C PRO A 4 -12.77 -17.96 -14.68
N ALA A 5 -14.04 -17.68 -14.95
CA ALA A 5 -15.11 -17.67 -13.94
C ALA A 5 -15.12 -18.93 -13.05
N ASN A 6 -14.84 -20.10 -13.63
CA ASN A 6 -14.86 -21.41 -12.94
C ASN A 6 -13.64 -21.70 -12.05
N LYS A 7 -12.60 -20.85 -12.06
CA LYS A 7 -11.37 -21.05 -11.26
C LYS A 7 -11.08 -19.92 -10.28
N ARG A 8 -12.01 -18.97 -10.12
CA ARG A 8 -11.84 -17.79 -9.25
C ARG A 8 -11.49 -18.17 -7.82
N THR A 9 -12.23 -19.09 -7.19
CA THR A 9 -11.97 -19.52 -5.81
C THR A 9 -10.58 -20.13 -5.61
N GLN A 10 -10.08 -20.91 -6.59
CA GLN A 10 -8.74 -21.49 -6.52
C GLN A 10 -7.65 -20.41 -6.68
N ALA A 11 -7.87 -19.44 -7.58
CA ALA A 11 -6.98 -18.31 -7.73
C ALA A 11 -6.93 -17.46 -6.45
N ASP A 12 -8.08 -17.19 -5.84
CA ASP A 12 -8.18 -16.43 -4.59
C ASP A 12 -7.41 -17.11 -3.46
N GLN A 13 -7.52 -18.44 -3.33
CA GLN A 13 -6.73 -19.22 -2.36
C GLN A 13 -5.24 -19.13 -2.61
N LYS A 14 -4.79 -19.20 -3.88
CA LYS A 14 -3.37 -19.03 -4.22
C LYS A 14 -2.87 -17.62 -4.00
N HIS A 15 -3.73 -16.60 -4.16
CA HIS A 15 -3.37 -15.21 -3.96
C HIS A 15 -3.40 -14.80 -2.49
N ALA A 16 -4.18 -15.49 -1.65
CA ALA A 16 -4.30 -15.19 -0.24
C ALA A 16 -2.95 -15.15 0.49
N VAL A 17 -1.99 -15.99 0.10
CA VAL A 17 -0.65 -16.06 0.74
C VAL A 17 0.20 -14.80 0.56
N PHE A 18 -0.12 -13.96 -0.43
CA PHE A 18 0.60 -12.71 -0.67
C PHE A 18 -0.13 -11.50 -0.06
N ARG A 19 -1.35 -11.69 0.45
CA ARG A 19 -2.16 -10.60 1.01
C ARG A 19 -1.56 -10.13 2.33
N GLN A 20 -1.59 -8.82 2.54
CA GLN A 20 -1.33 -8.19 3.82
C GLN A 20 -2.61 -7.50 4.27
N ASP A 21 -2.95 -7.61 5.55
CA ASP A 21 -4.24 -7.17 6.04
C ASP A 21 -4.45 -5.68 5.74
N ASP A 22 -3.52 -4.82 6.11
CA ASP A 22 -3.64 -3.36 6.07
C ASP A 22 -3.33 -2.71 4.71
N SER A 23 -2.85 -3.45 3.71
CA SER A 23 -2.48 -2.89 2.40
C SER A 23 -2.56 -3.89 1.23
N ASP A 24 -3.40 -3.57 0.26
CA ASP A 24 -3.42 -4.25 -1.04
C ASP A 24 -2.15 -3.97 -1.87
N PHE A 25 -1.40 -2.89 -1.58
CA PHE A 25 -0.16 -2.59 -2.32
C PHE A 25 0.94 -3.60 -1.98
N LEU A 26 1.01 -4.03 -0.72
CA LEU A 26 1.98 -5.01 -0.26
C LEU A 26 1.78 -6.41 -0.87
N PHE A 27 0.59 -6.68 -1.43
CA PHE A 27 0.37 -7.86 -2.26
C PHE A 27 1.37 -7.92 -3.42
N TYR A 28 1.54 -6.82 -4.14
CA TYR A 28 2.43 -6.76 -5.30
C TYR A 28 3.89 -6.88 -4.87
N LEU A 29 4.28 -6.29 -3.74
CA LEU A 29 5.64 -6.44 -3.20
C LEU A 29 5.92 -7.90 -2.82
N SER A 30 5.01 -8.53 -2.09
CA SER A 30 5.15 -9.95 -1.68
C SER A 30 5.22 -10.87 -2.90
N LEU A 31 4.42 -10.59 -3.93
CA LEU A 31 4.44 -11.33 -5.18
C LEU A 31 5.75 -11.12 -5.98
N TRP A 32 6.27 -9.89 -6.01
CA TRP A 32 7.55 -9.57 -6.66
C TRP A 32 8.69 -10.35 -6.02
N LYS A 33 8.77 -10.32 -4.68
CA LYS A 33 9.77 -11.05 -3.89
C LYS A 33 9.77 -12.53 -4.27
N ALA A 34 8.60 -13.17 -4.24
CA ALA A 34 8.45 -14.58 -4.58
C ALA A 34 8.85 -14.93 -6.03
N LEU A 35 8.78 -13.99 -6.97
CA LEU A 35 9.09 -14.21 -8.39
C LEU A 35 10.56 -13.93 -8.74
N PHE A 36 11.15 -12.90 -8.14
CA PHE A 36 12.39 -12.28 -8.64
C PHE A 36 13.51 -12.15 -7.61
N GLU A 37 13.21 -12.28 -6.33
CA GLU A 37 14.22 -12.24 -5.27
C GLU A 37 14.70 -13.65 -4.90
N LYS A 38 15.70 -13.72 -4.04
CA LYS A 38 16.16 -14.98 -3.46
C LYS A 38 15.21 -15.40 -2.35
N ASP A 39 14.92 -16.68 -2.23
CA ASP A 39 14.27 -17.24 -1.06
C ASP A 39 15.23 -17.30 0.13
N GLU A 40 14.73 -17.80 1.26
CA GLU A 40 15.49 -17.95 2.52
C GLU A 40 16.73 -18.85 2.34
N ASP A 41 16.68 -19.79 1.41
CA ASP A 41 17.78 -20.69 1.07
C ASP A 41 18.76 -20.06 0.04
N GLY A 42 18.54 -18.81 -0.36
CA GLY A 42 19.37 -18.09 -1.32
C GLY A 42 19.11 -18.45 -2.79
N ASN A 43 18.09 -19.27 -3.06
CA ASN A 43 17.74 -19.71 -4.41
C ASN A 43 16.85 -18.67 -5.09
N LYS A 44 17.05 -18.51 -6.41
CA LYS A 44 16.22 -17.62 -7.23
C LYS A 44 15.58 -18.42 -8.35
N LEU A 45 14.30 -18.18 -8.60
CA LEU A 45 13.58 -18.85 -9.70
C LEU A 45 14.27 -18.55 -11.05
N SER A 46 14.56 -19.60 -11.81
CA SER A 46 14.91 -19.49 -13.22
C SER A 46 13.73 -18.97 -14.06
N GLY A 47 13.97 -18.60 -15.32
CA GLY A 47 12.91 -18.16 -16.23
C GLY A 47 11.81 -19.21 -16.42
N ASN A 48 12.17 -20.49 -16.54
CA ASN A 48 11.21 -21.57 -16.67
C ASN A 48 10.43 -21.80 -15.36
N GLN A 49 11.10 -21.75 -14.20
CA GLN A 49 10.43 -21.85 -12.90
C GLN A 49 9.46 -20.69 -12.67
N ARG A 50 9.81 -19.45 -13.05
CA ARG A 50 8.87 -18.30 -13.02
C ARG A 50 7.63 -18.54 -13.88
N LYS A 51 7.79 -19.10 -15.07
CA LYS A 51 6.65 -19.45 -15.96
C LYS A 51 5.74 -20.50 -15.31
N GLN A 52 6.33 -21.54 -14.71
CA GLN A 52 5.59 -22.57 -13.98
C GLN A 52 4.89 -22.00 -12.74
N PHE A 53 5.57 -21.15 -11.97
CA PHE A 53 5.02 -20.45 -10.82
C PHE A 53 3.82 -19.58 -11.23
N ALA A 54 3.95 -18.79 -12.30
CA ALA A 54 2.87 -17.95 -12.81
C ALA A 54 1.64 -18.78 -13.16
N LYS A 55 1.84 -19.90 -13.88
CA LYS A 55 0.76 -20.84 -14.22
C LYS A 55 0.11 -21.44 -12.97
N LYS A 56 0.89 -21.90 -11.99
CA LYS A 56 0.42 -22.51 -10.73
C LYS A 56 -0.37 -21.52 -9.87
N ASN A 57 -0.02 -20.24 -9.91
CA ASN A 57 -0.66 -19.17 -9.14
C ASN A 57 -1.65 -18.33 -9.96
N TYR A 58 -2.14 -18.82 -11.11
CA TYR A 58 -3.14 -18.13 -11.93
C TYR A 58 -2.73 -16.70 -12.36
N LEU A 59 -1.45 -16.51 -12.64
CA LEU A 59 -0.88 -15.25 -13.12
C LEU A 59 -0.62 -15.32 -14.63
N SER A 60 -0.82 -14.20 -15.32
CA SER A 60 -0.44 -14.04 -16.72
C SER A 60 1.08 -13.90 -16.83
N PHE A 61 1.76 -14.92 -17.36
CA PHE A 61 3.21 -14.85 -17.54
C PHE A 61 3.68 -13.71 -18.47
N PRO A 62 2.96 -13.37 -19.56
CA PRO A 62 3.26 -12.15 -20.32
C PRO A 62 3.26 -10.89 -19.45
N HIS A 63 2.26 -10.68 -18.60
CA HIS A 63 2.21 -9.52 -17.71
C HIS A 63 3.30 -9.55 -16.63
N VAL A 64 3.67 -10.74 -16.13
CA VAL A 64 4.81 -10.88 -15.20
C VAL A 64 6.12 -10.48 -15.88
N SER A 65 6.27 -10.85 -17.15
CA SER A 65 7.46 -10.50 -17.95
C SER A 65 7.51 -9.01 -18.27
N GLU A 66 6.38 -8.42 -18.65
CA GLU A 66 6.23 -6.99 -18.88
C GLU A 66 6.50 -6.19 -17.60
N TRP A 67 5.93 -6.61 -16.46
CA TRP A 67 6.20 -5.97 -15.18
C TRP A 67 7.69 -5.99 -14.83
N HIS A 68 8.37 -7.13 -15.01
CA HIS A 68 9.81 -7.22 -14.81
C HIS A 68 10.59 -6.29 -15.75
N GLN A 69 10.16 -6.18 -17.01
CA GLN A 69 10.77 -5.27 -17.98
C GLN A 69 10.60 -3.81 -17.59
N THR A 70 9.38 -3.38 -17.27
CA THR A 70 9.06 -2.01 -16.84
C THR A 70 9.85 -1.64 -15.59
N HIS A 71 9.92 -2.54 -14.60
CA HIS A 71 10.74 -2.33 -13.41
C HIS A 71 12.22 -2.11 -13.76
N ARG A 72 12.80 -2.94 -14.64
CA ARG A 72 14.20 -2.76 -15.07
C ARG A 72 14.42 -1.43 -15.77
N GLN A 73 13.49 -1.00 -16.62
CA GLN A 73 13.56 0.28 -17.32
C GLN A 73 13.49 1.46 -16.34
N LEU A 74 12.56 1.43 -15.38
CA LEU A 74 12.46 2.45 -14.34
C LEU A 74 13.71 2.48 -13.47
N LEU A 75 14.22 1.33 -13.04
CA LEU A 75 15.44 1.27 -12.24
C LEU A 75 16.64 1.84 -12.98
N GLN A 76 16.77 1.56 -14.29
CA GLN A 76 17.82 2.14 -15.12
C GLN A 76 17.71 3.67 -15.15
N MET A 77 16.53 4.22 -15.42
CA MET A 77 16.31 5.68 -15.45
C MET A 77 16.65 6.33 -14.12
N VAL A 78 16.20 5.74 -13.00
CA VAL A 78 16.46 6.28 -11.66
C VAL A 78 17.95 6.22 -11.31
N THR A 79 18.65 5.17 -11.77
CA THR A 79 20.12 5.05 -11.63
C THR A 79 20.84 6.10 -12.48
N ASP A 80 20.43 6.30 -13.72
CA ASP A 80 21.02 7.29 -14.63
C ASP A 80 20.84 8.72 -14.11
N LEU A 81 19.70 8.99 -13.45
CA LEU A 81 19.41 10.25 -12.77
C LEU A 81 20.12 10.40 -11.41
N LYS A 82 20.88 9.39 -10.96
CA LYS A 82 21.57 9.35 -9.66
C LYS A 82 20.65 9.61 -8.48
N LEU A 83 19.38 9.18 -8.60
CA LEU A 83 18.39 9.29 -7.53
C LEU A 83 18.51 8.16 -6.50
N ILE A 84 19.30 7.12 -6.82
CA ILE A 84 19.67 6.06 -5.90
C ILE A 84 21.20 5.93 -5.94
N ASP A 85 21.85 6.01 -4.78
CA ASP A 85 23.24 5.62 -4.66
C ASP A 85 23.32 4.09 -4.64
N THR A 86 23.78 3.50 -5.75
CA THR A 86 23.93 2.03 -5.87
C THR A 86 25.01 1.48 -4.95
N SER A 87 25.83 2.35 -4.33
CA SER A 87 26.72 2.01 -3.22
C SER A 87 25.97 1.58 -1.96
N ASP A 88 24.82 2.19 -1.67
CA ASP A 88 24.02 1.90 -0.47
C ASP A 88 23.14 0.67 -0.65
N ALA A 89 22.69 0.40 -1.89
CA ALA A 89 21.91 -0.80 -2.22
C ALA A 89 22.71 -2.10 -2.01
N GLN A 90 24.04 -2.07 -2.12
CA GLN A 90 24.91 -3.20 -1.76
C GLN A 90 25.34 -3.19 -0.27
N ALA A 91 25.23 -2.04 0.42
CA ALA A 91 25.55 -1.92 1.83
C ALA A 91 24.38 -2.37 2.73
N SER A 92 23.13 -2.19 2.31
CA SER A 92 21.94 -2.68 3.02
C SER A 92 21.87 -4.21 3.06
N ASP A 93 22.37 -4.89 2.04
CA ASP A 93 22.44 -6.37 2.02
C ASP A 93 23.53 -6.94 2.93
N LYS A 94 24.56 -6.15 3.28
CA LYS A 94 25.67 -6.62 4.15
C LYS A 94 25.47 -6.32 5.63
N ASN A 95 24.76 -5.24 5.98
CA ASN A 95 24.54 -4.87 7.39
C ASN A 95 23.26 -5.45 8.01
N VAL A 96 22.36 -6.06 7.21
CA VAL A 96 21.22 -6.83 7.75
C VAL A 96 21.60 -8.32 7.95
N ALA A 97 22.54 -8.85 7.16
CA ALA A 97 22.92 -10.27 7.18
C ALA A 97 23.81 -10.72 8.36
N LYS A 98 23.86 -9.98 9.48
CA LYS A 98 24.63 -10.37 10.68
C LYS A 98 23.83 -10.53 11.97
N ASN A 99 22.51 -10.40 11.93
CA ASN A 99 21.68 -10.74 13.08
C ASN A 99 20.74 -11.88 12.71
N ASP A 100 21.15 -13.09 13.11
CA ASP A 100 20.32 -14.25 13.46
C ASP A 100 19.08 -14.55 12.57
N PRO A 101 19.04 -15.65 11.80
CA PRO A 101 17.87 -16.10 11.02
C PRO A 101 16.62 -16.37 11.86
N THR A 102 16.71 -16.35 13.18
CA THR A 102 15.60 -16.47 14.15
C THR A 102 15.12 -15.12 14.71
N ALA A 103 15.76 -14.01 14.35
CA ALA A 103 15.32 -12.68 14.77
C ALA A 103 14.02 -12.31 14.06
N ILE A 104 12.92 -12.38 14.80
CA ILE A 104 11.67 -11.67 14.53
C ILE A 104 12.04 -10.29 13.95
N GLU A 105 11.69 -10.00 12.69
CA GLU A 105 11.84 -8.63 12.18
C GLU A 105 11.18 -7.71 13.21
N ASP A 106 11.96 -6.82 13.83
CA ASP A 106 11.46 -5.92 14.85
C ASP A 106 10.18 -5.26 14.31
N GLU A 107 9.06 -5.41 15.03
CA GLU A 107 7.78 -4.81 14.64
C GLU A 107 7.94 -3.31 14.36
N ALA A 108 8.89 -2.64 15.04
CA ALA A 108 9.28 -1.27 14.73
C ALA A 108 9.85 -1.11 13.31
N LEU A 109 10.76 -1.98 12.89
CA LEU A 109 11.33 -1.96 11.54
C LEU A 109 10.26 -2.22 10.48
N LYS A 110 9.36 -3.17 10.72
CA LYS A 110 8.23 -3.45 9.83
C LYS A 110 7.31 -2.23 9.70
N ALA A 111 6.98 -1.57 10.81
CA ALA A 111 6.19 -0.35 10.81
C ALA A 111 6.88 0.80 10.05
N VAL A 112 8.20 0.95 10.19
CA VAL A 112 8.98 1.93 9.44
C VAL A 112 8.97 1.64 7.93
N LYS A 113 9.22 0.39 7.52
CA LYS A 113 9.15 -0.03 6.11
C LYS A 113 7.75 0.21 5.53
N TYR A 114 6.71 -0.12 6.29
CA TYR A 114 5.31 0.14 5.92
C TYR A 114 5.09 1.64 5.69
N ALA A 115 5.43 2.48 6.66
CA ALA A 115 5.22 3.93 6.57
C ALA A 115 5.99 4.54 5.39
N ASN A 116 7.25 4.15 5.18
CA ASN A 116 8.09 4.67 4.10
C ASN A 116 7.52 4.34 2.72
N LEU A 117 7.08 3.09 2.51
CA LEU A 117 6.44 2.69 1.26
C LEU A 117 5.18 3.53 0.98
N HIS A 118 4.28 3.62 1.95
CA HIS A 118 3.00 4.31 1.73
C HIS A 118 3.17 5.82 1.61
N ARG A 119 4.12 6.43 2.33
CA ARG A 119 4.48 7.84 2.16
C ARG A 119 5.02 8.11 0.75
N ALA A 120 5.88 7.24 0.22
CA ALA A 120 6.38 7.36 -1.14
C ALA A 120 5.26 7.21 -2.19
N LEU A 121 4.31 6.30 -1.98
CA LEU A 121 3.14 6.17 -2.87
C LEU A 121 2.22 7.39 -2.78
N LEU A 122 2.05 7.93 -1.57
CA LEU A 122 1.13 9.02 -1.29
C LEU A 122 1.47 10.28 -2.09
N THR A 123 2.74 10.56 -2.37
CA THR A 123 3.14 11.73 -3.17
C THR A 123 2.54 11.73 -4.58
N GLY A 124 2.26 10.56 -5.15
CA GLY A 124 1.58 10.42 -6.44
C GLY A 124 0.07 10.20 -6.35
N LEU A 125 -0.45 9.89 -5.15
CA LEU A 125 -1.83 9.44 -4.92
C LEU A 125 -2.64 10.36 -3.99
N LEU A 126 -2.19 11.60 -3.78
CA LEU A 126 -2.86 12.59 -2.92
C LEU A 126 -4.32 12.87 -3.32
N SER A 127 -4.68 12.68 -4.59
CA SER A 127 -6.05 12.90 -5.09
C SER A 127 -7.00 11.74 -4.77
N ILE A 128 -6.48 10.59 -4.34
CA ILE A 128 -7.24 9.34 -4.14
C ILE A 128 -7.07 8.89 -2.68
N ILE A 129 -7.28 9.83 -1.76
CA ILE A 129 -7.37 9.61 -0.32
C ILE A 129 -8.80 9.81 0.14
N ALA A 130 -9.19 9.09 1.19
CA ALA A 130 -10.53 9.20 1.74
C ALA A 130 -10.53 8.97 3.25
N HIS A 131 -11.42 9.68 3.96
CA HIS A 131 -11.66 9.47 5.37
C HIS A 131 -13.03 8.83 5.58
N LYS A 132 -13.13 7.97 6.59
CA LYS A 132 -14.38 7.29 6.94
C LYS A 132 -15.47 8.30 7.35
N THR A 133 -16.71 8.05 6.96
CA THR A 133 -17.88 8.83 7.40
C THR A 133 -18.58 8.16 8.59
N GLU A 134 -19.66 8.76 9.08
CA GLU A 134 -20.52 8.14 10.11
C GLU A 134 -21.26 6.91 9.54
N SER A 135 -21.51 6.88 8.23
CA SER A 135 -22.13 5.75 7.55
C SER A 135 -21.13 4.61 7.42
N ARG A 136 -21.52 3.42 7.88
CA ARG A 136 -20.62 2.26 7.94
C ARG A 136 -20.13 1.88 6.54
N GLY A 137 -18.81 1.88 6.36
CA GLY A 137 -18.16 1.46 5.12
C GLY A 137 -18.20 2.51 4.00
N GLU A 138 -18.75 3.69 4.26
CA GLU A 138 -18.69 4.85 3.38
C GLU A 138 -17.52 5.76 3.79
N TYR A 139 -16.86 6.31 2.79
CA TYR A 139 -15.74 7.23 2.92
C TYR A 139 -16.03 8.49 2.11
N LEU A 140 -15.52 9.62 2.61
CA LEU A 140 -15.50 10.89 1.91
C LEU A 140 -14.10 11.06 1.32
N ALA A 141 -14.03 10.98 -0.01
CA ALA A 141 -12.83 11.22 -0.78
C ALA A 141 -12.64 12.72 -1.05
N ALA A 142 -11.52 13.07 -1.68
CA ALA A 142 -11.29 14.42 -2.19
C ALA A 142 -12.48 14.92 -3.04
N ARG A 143 -12.73 16.23 -3.06
CA ARG A 143 -13.85 16.87 -3.78
C ARG A 143 -15.24 16.43 -3.28
N GLN A 144 -15.36 16.07 -2.00
CA GLN A 144 -16.63 15.69 -1.36
C GLN A 144 -17.32 14.46 -1.99
N GLN A 145 -16.58 13.62 -2.72
CA GLN A 145 -17.12 12.44 -3.38
C GLN A 145 -17.26 11.30 -2.37
N LYS A 146 -18.45 10.69 -2.30
CA LYS A 146 -18.67 9.49 -1.49
C LYS A 146 -18.15 8.26 -2.22
N ALA A 147 -17.37 7.42 -1.53
CA ALA A 147 -16.84 6.19 -2.07
C ALA A 147 -16.88 5.06 -1.03
N LYS A 148 -16.77 3.81 -1.51
CA LYS A 148 -16.63 2.62 -0.66
C LYS A 148 -15.38 1.85 -1.03
N ILE A 149 -14.80 1.12 -0.08
CA ILE A 149 -13.72 0.18 -0.39
C ILE A 149 -14.30 -0.98 -1.21
N PHE A 150 -13.60 -1.39 -2.27
CA PHE A 150 -14.03 -2.54 -3.07
C PHE A 150 -14.00 -3.84 -2.23
N PRO A 151 -15.03 -4.70 -2.27
CA PRO A 151 -15.14 -5.86 -1.37
C PRO A 151 -13.99 -6.87 -1.41
N ALA A 152 -13.23 -6.93 -2.50
CA ALA A 152 -12.09 -7.83 -2.63
C ALA A 152 -10.79 -7.34 -1.96
N SER A 153 -10.76 -6.08 -1.48
CA SER A 153 -9.63 -5.51 -0.75
C SER A 153 -9.47 -6.17 0.62
N THR A 154 -8.22 -6.37 1.05
CA THR A 154 -7.92 -6.85 2.42
C THR A 154 -8.35 -5.83 3.50
N VAL A 155 -8.40 -4.55 3.13
CA VAL A 155 -8.78 -3.43 3.99
C VAL A 155 -10.30 -3.32 4.19
N PHE A 156 -11.10 -3.98 3.34
CA PHE A 156 -12.56 -3.86 3.33
C PHE A 156 -13.21 -4.13 4.69
N LYS A 157 -12.72 -5.14 5.42
CA LYS A 157 -13.26 -5.54 6.74
C LYS A 157 -12.73 -4.71 7.91
N GLN A 158 -11.56 -4.09 7.77
CA GLN A 158 -10.93 -3.32 8.83
C GLN A 158 -11.58 -1.95 9.03
N ILE A 159 -12.08 -1.36 7.94
CA ILE A 159 -12.77 -0.07 7.94
C ILE A 159 -11.95 1.02 8.69
N PRO A 160 -10.66 1.23 8.33
CA PRO A 160 -9.79 2.16 9.02
C PRO A 160 -10.27 3.61 8.85
N PRO A 161 -9.86 4.55 9.73
CA PRO A 161 -10.29 5.94 9.64
C PRO A 161 -9.85 6.66 8.36
N TRP A 162 -8.65 6.35 7.86
CA TRP A 162 -8.05 6.96 6.68
C TRP A 162 -7.49 5.90 5.75
N VAL A 163 -7.71 6.11 4.46
CA VAL A 163 -7.20 5.26 3.39
C VAL A 163 -6.64 6.06 2.23
N MET A 164 -5.68 5.47 1.54
CA MET A 164 -5.33 5.81 0.15
C MET A 164 -5.76 4.68 -0.77
N ALA A 165 -6.03 4.99 -2.02
CA ALA A 165 -6.28 4.00 -3.07
C ALA A 165 -5.47 4.31 -4.33
N PHE A 166 -5.24 3.29 -5.16
CA PHE A 166 -4.62 3.47 -6.47
C PHE A 166 -5.59 4.08 -7.48
N GLU A 167 -6.87 3.71 -7.39
CA GLU A 167 -7.89 4.18 -8.32
C GLU A 167 -9.27 4.26 -7.65
N MET A 168 -10.12 5.13 -8.21
CA MET A 168 -11.56 5.14 -7.97
C MET A 168 -12.29 4.77 -9.26
N VAL A 169 -13.20 3.81 -9.16
CA VAL A 169 -13.99 3.32 -10.29
C VAL A 169 -15.46 3.59 -10.02
N GLU A 170 -16.12 4.29 -10.94
CA GLU A 170 -17.54 4.58 -10.88
C GLU A 170 -18.36 3.51 -11.60
N THR A 171 -19.34 2.95 -10.90
CA THR A 171 -20.30 1.97 -11.45
C THR A 171 -21.71 2.37 -11.01
N SER A 172 -22.42 1.54 -10.25
CA SER A 172 -23.63 1.95 -9.51
C SER A 172 -23.30 2.80 -8.27
N GLN A 173 -22.08 2.66 -7.76
CA GLN A 173 -21.48 3.50 -6.72
C GLN A 173 -19.98 3.57 -6.98
N VAL A 174 -19.33 4.56 -6.37
CA VAL A 174 -17.89 4.77 -6.50
C VAL A 174 -17.14 3.80 -5.58
N PHE A 175 -16.22 3.03 -6.15
CA PHE A 175 -15.39 2.09 -5.43
C PHE A 175 -13.91 2.47 -5.50
N MET A 176 -13.26 2.49 -4.35
CA MET A 176 -11.80 2.55 -4.23
C MET A 176 -11.21 1.15 -4.41
N ARG A 177 -10.17 1.02 -5.24
CA ARG A 177 -9.48 -0.25 -5.51
C ARG A 177 -7.99 -0.12 -5.25
N THR A 178 -7.39 -1.24 -4.82
CA THR A 178 -6.01 -1.31 -4.33
C THR A 178 -5.79 -0.28 -3.23
N VAL A 179 -6.23 -0.63 -2.02
CA VAL A 179 -6.38 0.28 -0.89
C VAL A 179 -5.33 -0.02 0.18
N ALA A 180 -4.84 1.01 0.86
CA ALA A 180 -4.04 0.86 2.08
C ALA A 180 -4.57 1.73 3.20
N LYS A 181 -4.43 1.24 4.44
CA LYS A 181 -4.52 2.09 5.63
C LYS A 181 -3.36 3.08 5.63
N ILE A 182 -3.67 4.35 5.88
CA ILE A 182 -2.67 5.40 6.09
C ILE A 182 -2.97 6.18 7.35
N GLU A 183 -1.97 6.92 7.83
CA GLU A 183 -2.13 7.84 8.94
C GLU A 183 -2.22 9.29 8.41
N PRO A 184 -3.06 10.15 9.02
CA PRO A 184 -3.34 11.49 8.50
C PRO A 184 -2.11 12.41 8.47
N GLU A 185 -1.15 12.23 9.36
CA GLU A 185 0.09 13.03 9.38
C GLU A 185 0.97 12.81 8.15
N TRP A 186 0.83 11.67 7.47
CA TRP A 186 1.54 11.41 6.21
C TRP A 186 0.99 12.29 5.09
N ILE A 187 -0.32 12.51 5.07
CA ILE A 187 -1.01 13.40 4.12
C ILE A 187 -0.52 14.83 4.31
N ILE A 188 -0.44 15.29 5.57
CA ILE A 188 0.05 16.64 5.90
C ILE A 188 1.47 16.85 5.38
N SER A 189 2.33 15.86 5.62
CA SER A 189 3.73 15.90 5.19
C SER A 189 3.88 15.91 3.66
N ALA A 190 3.05 15.15 2.96
CA ALA A 190 3.14 15.01 1.49
C ALA A 190 2.44 16.14 0.72
N ALA A 191 1.32 16.67 1.22
CA ALA A 191 0.48 17.61 0.49
C ALA A 191 0.87 19.08 0.70
N GLY A 192 1.54 19.43 1.81
CA GLY A 192 2.04 20.78 2.06
C GLY A 192 1.00 21.87 1.74
N ASN A 193 1.32 22.73 0.76
CA ASN A 193 0.49 23.85 0.32
C ASN A 193 -0.79 23.46 -0.44
N LEU A 194 -0.97 22.19 -0.80
CA LEU A 194 -2.19 21.70 -1.46
C LEU A 194 -3.36 21.52 -0.46
N LEU A 195 -3.10 21.62 0.84
CA LEU A 195 -4.11 21.45 1.88
C LEU A 195 -4.83 22.76 2.19
N SER A 196 -6.15 22.74 2.08
CA SER A 196 -7.01 23.70 2.76
C SER A 196 -7.29 23.21 4.18
N ILE A 197 -6.53 23.69 5.16
CA ILE A 197 -6.70 23.28 6.55
C ILE A 197 -7.82 24.10 7.18
N ILE A 198 -8.99 23.47 7.36
CA ILE A 198 -10.06 24.05 8.17
C ILE A 198 -9.81 23.66 9.63
N ILE A 199 -9.32 24.60 10.45
CA ILE A 199 -9.17 24.40 11.89
C ILE A 199 -10.55 24.54 12.54
N LEU A 200 -11.26 23.42 12.69
CA LEU A 200 -12.44 23.39 13.55
C LEU A 200 -12.00 23.36 15.01
N ASN A 201 -12.13 24.49 15.70
CA ASN A 201 -12.05 24.55 17.15
C ASN A 201 -13.28 23.84 17.75
N ARG A 202 -13.23 22.51 17.85
CA ARG A 202 -14.24 21.78 18.62
C ARG A 202 -13.95 22.01 20.11
N ILE A 203 -14.71 22.89 20.75
CA ILE A 203 -14.69 23.05 22.21
C ILE A 203 -15.28 21.76 22.79
N GLY A 204 -14.41 20.85 23.27
CA GLY A 204 -14.86 19.71 24.07
C GLY A 204 -15.49 20.15 25.40
N PRO A 205 -16.29 19.29 26.07
CA PRO A 205 -16.82 19.61 27.40
C PRO A 205 -15.66 19.97 28.34
N LYS A 206 -15.82 21.06 29.12
CA LYS A 206 -14.82 21.50 30.09
C LYS A 206 -14.50 20.34 31.05
N LYS A 207 -13.21 20.02 31.24
CA LYS A 207 -12.78 19.27 32.42
C LYS A 207 -13.10 20.09 33.68
N GLN A 208 -13.28 19.41 34.82
CA GLN A 208 -13.47 20.07 36.12
C GLN A 208 -12.32 21.02 36.50
N ASP A 209 -11.12 20.90 35.88
CA ASP A 209 -10.00 21.84 36.10
C ASP A 209 -9.99 23.10 35.20
N GLY A 210 -10.90 23.20 34.21
CA GLY A 210 -10.96 24.35 33.29
C GLY A 210 -10.17 24.21 31.99
N SER A 211 -9.35 23.17 31.84
CA SER A 211 -8.61 22.90 30.58
C SER A 211 -9.52 22.39 29.45
N LYS A 212 -9.40 23.02 28.27
CA LYS A 212 -10.09 22.61 27.02
C LYS A 212 -9.28 21.54 26.29
N HIS A 213 -9.93 20.49 25.82
CA HIS A 213 -9.32 19.50 24.92
C HIS A 213 -9.49 19.96 23.47
N THR A 214 -8.38 20.24 22.77
CA THR A 214 -8.39 20.62 21.35
C THR A 214 -8.05 19.39 20.52
N ARG A 215 -9.03 18.79 19.84
CA ARG A 215 -8.76 17.80 18.77
C ARG A 215 -8.74 18.54 17.43
N ARG A 216 -7.61 18.50 16.72
CA ARG A 216 -7.51 18.99 15.34
C ARG A 216 -8.15 17.95 14.42
N LEU A 217 -9.20 18.35 13.70
CA LEU A 217 -9.78 17.57 12.61
C LEU A 217 -9.28 18.17 11.30
N VAL A 218 -8.69 17.35 10.44
CA VAL A 218 -8.24 17.75 9.11
C VAL A 218 -9.35 17.38 8.14
N TYR A 219 -9.94 18.38 7.48
CA TYR A 219 -10.80 18.19 6.33
C TYR A 219 -10.02 18.59 5.08
N LEU A 220 -10.07 17.76 4.05
CA LEU A 220 -9.63 18.13 2.71
C LEU A 220 -10.82 18.80 2.01
N ALA A 221 -10.64 20.04 1.55
CA ALA A 221 -11.62 20.73 0.72
C ALA A 221 -11.71 20.09 -0.68
#